data_AF-A0A017RRQ9-F1
#
_entry.id   AF-A0A017RRQ9-F1
#
_cell.length_a   1.000
_cell.length_b   1.000
_cell.length_c   1.000
_cell.angle_alpha   90.00
_cell.angle_beta   90.00
_cell.angle_gamma   90.00
#
_symmetry.space_group_name_H-M   'P 1'
#
loop_
_entity.id
_entity.type
_entity.pdbx_description
1 polymer ?
#
loop_
_entity_poly.entity_id
_entity_poly.type
_entity_poly.pdbx_seq_one_letter_code
_entity_poly.pdbx_strand_id
1 'polypeptide(L)'
;MNKNEILINFNEIIENYLNGRYDRLKAVERLITTIQPEEIYDIESSPLITDCYFAIKHLTEKDFETTNTELVYLRDCINGIREYSMEEKNKLILHEKHK
;
A
#
# COMPACT_ATOMS: atom_id res chain seq x y z
N MET A 1 7.55 -15.07 -4.17
CA MET A 1 6.54 -15.28 -3.10
C MET A 1 5.19 -15.56 -3.75
N ASN A 2 4.26 -16.20 -3.04
CA ASN A 2 2.88 -16.32 -3.52
C ASN A 2 2.05 -15.06 -3.15
N LYS A 3 0.86 -14.94 -3.76
CA LYS A 3 -0.06 -13.81 -3.56
C LYS A 3 -0.35 -13.51 -2.09
N ASN A 4 -0.61 -14.55 -1.29
CA ASN A 4 -0.99 -14.38 0.11
C ASN A 4 0.20 -13.92 0.96
N GLU A 5 1.40 -14.43 0.69
CA GLU A 5 2.62 -13.98 1.36
C GLU A 5 2.89 -12.50 1.10
N ILE A 6 2.70 -12.04 -0.13
CA ILE A 6 2.88 -10.63 -0.49
C ILE A 6 1.87 -9.74 0.24
N LEU A 7 0.60 -10.13 0.26
CA LEU A 7 -0.45 -9.41 0.99
C LEU A 7 -0.17 -9.34 2.50
N ILE A 8 0.31 -10.43 3.10
CA ILE A 8 0.71 -10.45 4.52
C ILE A 8 1.84 -9.44 4.78
N ASN A 9 2.85 -9.39 3.91
CA ASN A 9 3.96 -8.45 4.06
C ASN A 9 3.51 -6.99 3.88
N PHE A 10 2.65 -6.71 2.90
CA PHE A 10 2.05 -5.37 2.77
C PHE A 10 1.26 -4.97 4.01
N ASN A 11 0.43 -5.88 4.54
CA ASN A 11 -0.36 -5.60 5.75
C ASN A 11 0.54 -5.29 6.95
N GLU A 12 1.62 -6.06 7.14
CA GLU A 12 2.61 -5.81 8.21
C GLU A 12 3.23 -4.42 8.09
N ILE A 13 3.68 -4.04 6.89
CA ILE A 13 4.31 -2.75 6.65
C ILE A 13 3.32 -1.60 6.90
N ILE A 14 2.11 -1.72 6.34
CA ILE A 14 1.07 -0.70 6.46
C ILE A 14 0.63 -0.52 7.92
N GLU A 15 0.39 -1.61 8.64
CA GLU A 15 0.01 -1.56 10.06
C GLU A 15 1.12 -0.94 10.92
N ASN A 16 2.37 -1.34 10.72
CA ASN A 16 3.46 -0.77 11.49
C ASN A 16 3.68 0.73 11.18
N TYR A 17 3.46 1.16 9.95
CA TYR A 17 3.48 2.59 9.59
C TYR A 17 2.30 3.34 10.22
N LEU A 18 1.07 2.87 10.05
CA LEU A 18 -0.15 3.53 10.58
C LEU A 18 -0.15 3.62 12.11
N ASN A 19 0.45 2.65 12.81
CA ASN A 19 0.60 2.65 14.26
C ASN A 19 1.84 3.43 14.76
N GLY A 20 2.57 4.11 13.88
CA GLY A 20 3.74 4.94 14.23
C GLY A 20 4.99 4.16 14.64
N ARG A 21 5.04 2.84 14.39
CA ARG A 21 6.22 2.00 14.65
C ARG A 21 7.26 2.13 13.54
N TYR A 22 6.81 2.41 12.32
CA TYR A 22 7.65 2.79 11.18
C TYR A 22 7.41 4.25 10.83
N ASP A 23 8.49 4.97 10.56
CA ASP A 23 8.42 6.21 9.80
C ASP A 23 8.34 5.90 8.28
N ARG A 24 8.20 6.95 7.47
CA ARG A 24 8.11 6.84 6.00
C ARG A 24 9.32 6.10 5.41
N LEU A 25 10.54 6.43 5.85
CA LEU A 25 11.77 5.85 5.33
C LEU A 25 11.85 4.35 5.66
N LYS A 26 11.55 3.99 6.91
CA LYS A 26 11.57 2.60 7.37
C LYS A 26 10.52 1.74 6.70
N ALA A 27 9.33 2.28 6.43
CA ALA A 27 8.29 1.55 5.69
C ALA A 27 8.74 1.23 4.25
N VAL A 28 9.36 2.19 3.56
CA VAL A 28 9.91 2.01 2.22
C VAL A 28 11.12 1.06 2.23
N GLU A 29 12.02 1.19 3.19
CA GLU A 29 13.15 0.26 3.35
C GLU A 29 12.65 -1.17 3.56
N ARG A 30 11.64 -1.35 4.41
CA ARG A 30 11.03 -2.67 4.65
C ARG A 30 10.42 -3.24 3.37
N LEU A 31 9.73 -2.43 2.57
CA LEU A 31 9.20 -2.85 1.27
C LEU A 31 10.32 -3.38 0.36
N ILE A 32 11.35 -2.57 0.11
CA ILE A 32 12.43 -2.87 -0.85
C ILE A 32 13.24 -4.11 -0.41
N THR A 33 13.39 -4.31 0.89
CA THR A 33 14.14 -5.45 1.44
C THR A 33 13.32 -6.74 1.51
N THR A 34 12.00 -6.68 1.38
CA THR A 34 11.11 -7.85 1.53
C THR A 34 10.47 -8.31 0.23
N ILE A 35 10.11 -7.38 -0.65
CA ILE A 35 9.32 -7.65 -1.84
C ILE A 35 10.09 -7.15 -3.05
N GLN A 36 10.48 -8.06 -3.93
CA GLN A 36 11.16 -7.68 -5.17
C GLN A 36 10.11 -7.19 -6.18
N PRO A 37 10.39 -6.11 -6.94
CA PRO A 37 9.44 -5.59 -7.94
C PRO A 37 8.99 -6.65 -8.95
N GLU A 38 9.88 -7.57 -9.33
CA GLU A 38 9.62 -8.68 -10.25
C GLU A 38 8.48 -9.60 -9.76
N GLU A 39 8.38 -9.80 -8.44
CA GLU A 39 7.32 -10.61 -7.83
C GLU A 39 5.94 -9.95 -7.95
N ILE A 40 5.89 -8.63 -8.18
CA ILE A 40 4.65 -7.88 -8.42
C ILE A 40 4.22 -8.00 -9.87
N TYR A 41 5.18 -7.88 -10.81
CA TYR A 41 4.91 -8.00 -12.24
C TYR A 41 4.47 -9.43 -12.61
N ASP A 42 5.04 -10.45 -11.98
CA ASP A 42 4.61 -11.85 -12.18
C ASP A 42 3.17 -12.12 -11.69
N ILE A 43 2.63 -11.26 -10.82
CA ILE A 43 1.27 -11.35 -10.24
C ILE A 43 0.30 -10.41 -10.95
N GLU A 44 0.60 -10.01 -12.19
CA GLU A 44 0.01 -9.00 -13.09
C GLU A 44 -1.55 -8.85 -13.16
N SER A 45 -2.33 -9.62 -12.41
CA SER A 45 -3.79 -9.58 -12.37
C SER A 45 -4.43 -9.00 -11.10
N SER A 46 -3.65 -8.55 -10.10
CA SER A 46 -4.23 -8.03 -8.84
C SER A 46 -4.00 -6.53 -8.66
N PRO A 47 -4.93 -5.66 -9.09
CA PRO A 47 -4.87 -4.21 -8.87
C PRO A 47 -4.57 -3.79 -7.43
N LEU A 48 -5.10 -4.53 -6.44
CA LEU A 48 -4.81 -4.32 -5.03
C LEU A 48 -3.31 -4.45 -4.70
N ILE A 49 -2.62 -5.43 -5.28
CA ILE A 49 -1.20 -5.69 -5.00
C ILE A 49 -0.34 -4.59 -5.60
N THR A 50 -0.62 -4.22 -6.84
CA THR A 50 0.05 -3.12 -7.53
C THR A 50 -0.13 -1.81 -6.75
N ASP A 51 -1.34 -1.51 -6.30
CA ASP A 51 -1.62 -0.31 -5.52
C ASP A 51 -0.94 -0.31 -4.15
N CYS A 52 -0.95 -1.43 -3.42
CA CYS A 52 -0.23 -1.54 -2.15
C CYS A 52 1.26 -1.26 -2.32
N TYR A 53 1.87 -1.84 -3.36
CA TYR A 53 3.28 -1.64 -3.66
C TYR A 53 3.60 -0.16 -3.89
N PHE A 54 2.87 0.51 -4.80
CA PHE A 54 3.14 1.90 -5.13
C PHE A 54 2.79 2.87 -3.99
N ALA A 55 1.69 2.61 -3.27
CA ALA A 55 1.32 3.42 -2.11
C ALA A 55 2.44 3.42 -1.05
N ILE A 56 3.03 2.26 -0.74
CA ILE A 56 4.14 2.19 0.22
C ILE A 56 5.39 2.82 -0.39
N LYS A 57 5.76 2.48 -1.63
CA LYS A 57 6.96 3.00 -2.32
C LYS A 57 6.98 4.54 -2.35
N HIS A 58 5.82 5.17 -2.56
CA HIS A 58 5.73 6.62 -2.72
C HIS A 58 5.62 7.39 -1.39
N LEU A 59 5.67 6.72 -0.23
CA LEU A 59 5.68 7.40 1.07
C LEU A 59 6.82 8.41 1.24
N THR A 60 7.93 8.21 0.54
CA THR A 60 9.11 9.10 0.59
C THR A 60 9.24 9.98 -0.66
N GLU A 61 8.34 9.85 -1.63
CA GLU A 61 8.39 10.60 -2.89
C GLU A 61 7.69 11.94 -2.74
N LYS A 62 8.44 13.03 -2.95
CA LYS A 62 7.89 14.38 -3.02
C LYS A 62 7.03 14.47 -4.28
N ASP A 63 5.79 14.95 -4.17
CA ASP A 63 4.76 15.08 -5.23
C ASP A 63 3.85 13.85 -5.46
N PHE A 64 4.20 12.68 -4.91
CA PHE A 64 3.35 11.47 -4.91
C PHE A 64 2.96 11.05 -3.49
N GLU A 65 2.68 12.01 -2.61
CA GLU A 65 2.47 11.73 -1.20
C GLU A 65 1.25 10.83 -0.99
N THR A 66 1.52 9.56 -0.65
CA THR A 66 0.53 8.60 -0.19
C THR A 66 -0.01 9.06 1.16
N THR A 67 -1.33 9.10 1.28
CA THR A 67 -1.98 9.54 2.52
C THR A 67 -2.29 8.38 3.45
N ASN A 68 -2.48 8.68 4.75
CA ASN A 68 -2.89 7.66 5.72
C ASN A 68 -4.26 7.06 5.38
N THR A 69 -5.17 7.84 4.79
CA THR A 69 -6.49 7.35 4.38
C THR A 69 -6.40 6.34 3.24
N GLU A 70 -5.53 6.57 2.26
CA GLU A 70 -5.26 5.57 1.21
C GLU A 70 -4.70 4.28 1.80
N LEU A 71 -3.75 4.36 2.73
CA LEU A 71 -3.18 3.19 3.39
C LEU A 71 -4.20 2.42 4.25
N VAL A 72 -5.07 3.13 4.98
CA VAL A 72 -6.17 2.50 5.74
C VAL A 72 -7.10 1.74 4.80
N TYR A 73 -7.46 2.34 3.67
CA TYR A 73 -8.30 1.69 2.66
C TYR A 73 -7.66 0.41 2.12
N LEU A 74 -6.38 0.47 1.73
CA LEU A 74 -5.65 -0.69 1.20
C LEU A 74 -5.53 -1.80 2.24
N ARG A 75 -5.23 -1.46 3.51
CA ARG A 75 -5.22 -2.40 4.62
C ARG A 75 -6.58 -3.10 4.80
N ASP A 76 -7.66 -2.34 4.79
CA ASP A 76 -9.01 -2.90 4.94
C ASP A 76 -9.35 -3.84 3.78
N CYS A 77 -8.85 -3.56 2.57
CA CYS A 77 -8.95 -4.45 1.42
C CYS A 77 -8.15 -5.76 1.61
N ILE A 78 -6.92 -5.66 2.12
CA ILE A 78 -6.08 -6.85 2.40
C ILE A 78 -6.75 -7.75 3.44
N ASN A 79 -7.33 -7.16 4.50
CA ASN A 79 -7.96 -7.89 5.60
C ASN A 79 -9.38 -8.40 5.26
N GLY A 80 -9.88 -8.16 4.05
CA GLY A 80 -11.23 -8.59 3.62
C GLY A 80 -12.37 -7.83 4.30
N ILE A 81 -12.08 -6.67 4.91
CA ILE A 81 -13.09 -5.77 5.51
C ILE A 81 -13.85 -5.03 4.41
N ARG A 82 -13.16 -4.71 3.31
CA ARG A 82 -13.69 -4.04 2.13
C ARG A 82 -13.20 -4.75 0.87
N GLU A 83 -13.98 -4.72 -0.20
CA GLU A 83 -13.52 -5.17 -1.52
C GLU A 83 -12.76 -4.03 -2.23
N TYR A 84 -11.65 -4.36 -2.89
CA TYR A 84 -10.87 -3.37 -3.61
C TYR A 84 -11.66 -2.81 -4.81
N SER A 85 -11.79 -1.49 -4.84
CA SER A 85 -12.31 -0.68 -5.96
C SER A 85 -11.36 0.46 -6.30
N MET A 86 -10.96 0.56 -7.57
CA MET A 86 -10.16 1.68 -8.04
C MET A 86 -10.92 3.01 -7.96
N GLU A 87 -12.23 2.99 -8.23
CA GLU A 87 -13.08 4.20 -8.17
C GLU A 87 -13.15 4.76 -6.75
N GLU A 88 -13.35 3.89 -5.76
CA GLU A 88 -13.45 4.29 -4.37
C GLU A 88 -12.11 4.81 -3.83
N LYS A 89 -11.01 4.13 -4.14
CA LYS A 89 -9.65 4.60 -3.81
C LYS A 89 -9.41 6.01 -4.34
N ASN A 90 -9.73 6.25 -5.63
CA ASN A 90 -9.53 7.55 -6.25
C ASN A 90 -10.39 8.64 -5.59
N LYS A 91 -11.63 8.33 -5.18
CA LYS A 91 -12.48 9.26 -4.42
C LYS A 91 -11.84 9.66 -3.09
N LEU A 92 -11.26 8.70 -2.37
CA LEU A 92 -10.58 8.95 -1.09
C LEU A 92 -9.37 9.89 -1.27
N ILE A 93 -8.52 9.60 -2.26
CA ILE A 93 -7.33 10.42 -2.56
C ILE A 93 -7.74 11.85 -2.97
N LEU A 94 -8.74 11.99 -3.84
CA LEU A 94 -9.19 13.30 -4.32
C LEU A 94 -9.85 14.14 -3.22
N HIS A 95 -10.59 13.52 -2.30
CA HIS A 95 -11.19 14.23 -1.17
C HIS A 95 -10.15 14.82 -0.19
N GLU A 96 -8.97 14.23 -0.07
CA GLU A 96 -7.92 14.74 0.80
C GLU A 96 -7.09 15.85 0.18
N LYS A 97 -6.90 15.87 -1.15
CA LYS A 97 -6.19 16.96 -1.84
C LYS A 97 -6.91 18.31 -1.82
N HIS A 98 -8.17 18.34 -1.39
CA HIS A 98 -9.01 19.55 -1.32
C HIS A 98 -9.31 20.01 0.11
N LYS A 99 -8.63 19.46 1.13
CA LYS A 99 -8.67 19.96 2.52
C LYS A 99 -7.42 20.77 2.83
#